data_AF-A0A8T4KLW8-F1
#
_entry.id   AF-A0A8T4KLW8-F1
#
_cell.length_a   1.000
_cell.length_b   1.000
_cell.length_c   1.000
_cell.angle_alpha   90.00
_cell.angle_beta   90.00
_cell.angle_gamma   90.00
#
_symmetry.space_group_name_H-M   'P 1'
#
loop_
_entity.id
_entity.type
_entity.pdbx_description
1 polymer ?
#
loop_
_entity_poly.entity_id
_entity_poly.type
_entity_poly.pdbx_seq_one_letter_code
_entity_poly.pdbx_strand_id
1 'polypeptide(L)'
;MASLRPGRCYRRLERPYTRQSIRVPAKGYVKGVPKSKLVEFEHGTKGKYESSVYLVSKTDVQIRHNSLESARVAAVSYLERNMLKGAAFFMKIRVYPHHVIRENALATGAGADRFQQGMRASFGKPVGVAARVHKDQKMIEIQSPKSMIPLVKKAMMQAKYKLPTTCRILVEEKSGAGAV
;
A
#
# COMPACT_ATOMS: atom_id res chain seq x y z
N MET A 1 -22.02 11.95 -2.99
CA MET A 1 -21.38 10.63 -2.75
C MET A 1 -20.76 10.64 -1.37
N ALA A 2 -20.97 9.61 -0.56
CA ALA A 2 -20.29 9.48 0.72
C ALA A 2 -18.77 9.55 0.50
N SER A 3 -18.11 10.47 1.19
CA SER A 3 -16.67 10.69 1.11
C SER A 3 -15.92 9.49 1.69
N LEU A 4 -14.66 9.30 1.27
CA LEU A 4 -13.81 8.23 1.78
C LEU A 4 -13.66 8.34 3.31
N ARG A 5 -14.11 7.33 4.07
CA ARG A 5 -13.96 7.30 5.53
C ARG A 5 -12.49 7.38 5.96
N PRO A 6 -12.18 7.97 7.13
CA PRO A 6 -10.80 8.21 7.58
C PRO A 6 -10.02 6.92 7.80
N GLY A 7 -8.69 6.98 7.61
CA GLY A 7 -7.69 5.90 7.75
C GLY A 7 -7.98 4.89 8.86
N ARG A 8 -8.24 5.43 10.04
CA ARG A 8 -8.44 4.70 11.31
C ARG A 8 -9.51 3.61 11.28
N CYS A 9 -10.59 3.77 10.50
CA CYS A 9 -11.70 2.82 10.48
C CYS A 9 -11.32 1.42 9.99
N TYR A 10 -10.32 1.34 9.11
CA TYR A 10 -9.93 0.10 8.43
C TYR A 10 -8.49 -0.32 8.78
N ARG A 11 -7.93 0.18 9.89
CA ARG A 11 -6.52 -0.04 10.24
C ARG A 11 -6.27 -1.42 10.87
N ARG A 12 -7.26 -1.96 11.61
CA ARG A 12 -7.15 -3.22 12.35
C ARG A 12 -7.18 -4.42 11.39
N LEU A 13 -6.39 -5.45 11.66
CA LEU A 13 -6.48 -6.70 10.91
C LEU A 13 -7.82 -7.41 11.17
N GLU A 14 -8.49 -7.81 10.10
CA GLU A 14 -9.75 -8.56 10.13
C GLU A 14 -9.58 -9.90 9.42
N ARG A 15 -10.60 -10.76 9.51
CA ARG A 15 -10.65 -12.00 8.73
C ARG A 15 -10.54 -11.68 7.23
N PRO A 16 -9.68 -12.38 6.48
CA PRO A 16 -9.44 -12.05 5.08
C PRO A 16 -10.71 -12.22 4.23
N TYR A 17 -11.18 -11.12 3.65
CA TYR A 17 -12.26 -11.07 2.67
C TYR A 17 -11.66 -10.82 1.27
N THR A 18 -11.23 -11.88 0.59
CA THR A 18 -10.35 -11.80 -0.60
C THR A 18 -10.85 -12.58 -1.81
N ARG A 19 -11.91 -13.39 -1.67
CA ARG A 19 -12.41 -14.30 -2.73
C ARG A 19 -13.16 -13.54 -3.82
N GLN A 20 -12.41 -12.76 -4.60
CA GLN A 20 -12.85 -12.04 -5.79
C GLN A 20 -12.36 -12.77 -7.04
N SER A 21 -13.15 -12.71 -8.11
CA SER A 21 -12.76 -13.21 -9.43
C SER A 21 -13.01 -12.13 -10.45
N ILE A 22 -11.94 -11.59 -11.03
CA ILE A 22 -12.01 -10.49 -12.00
C ILE A 22 -12.44 -11.03 -13.37
N ARG A 23 -11.88 -12.17 -13.79
CA ARG A 23 -12.14 -12.75 -15.12
C ARG A 23 -13.47 -13.49 -15.22
N VAL A 24 -13.85 -14.19 -14.16
CA VAL A 24 -15.08 -15.00 -14.12
C VAL A 24 -15.86 -14.67 -12.85
N PRO A 25 -16.73 -13.63 -12.87
CA PRO A 25 -17.43 -13.16 -11.67
C PRO A 25 -18.26 -14.23 -10.96
N ALA A 26 -18.75 -15.24 -11.69
CA ALA A 26 -19.50 -16.37 -11.13
C ALA A 26 -18.67 -17.23 -10.15
N LYS A 27 -17.34 -17.27 -10.30
CA LYS A 27 -16.43 -18.01 -9.40
C LYS A 27 -16.03 -17.20 -8.15
N GLY A 28 -16.38 -15.91 -8.08
CA GLY A 28 -16.09 -15.05 -6.95
C GLY A 28 -17.27 -14.95 -5.99
N TYR A 29 -16.99 -14.94 -4.68
CA TYR A 29 -18.01 -14.66 -3.67
C TYR A 29 -18.17 -13.15 -3.43
N VAL A 30 -17.07 -12.40 -3.60
CA VAL A 30 -17.06 -10.95 -3.43
C VAL A 30 -17.23 -10.27 -4.78
N LYS A 31 -18.35 -9.54 -4.94
CA LYS A 31 -18.71 -8.85 -6.19
C LYS A 31 -18.66 -7.34 -6.02
N GLY A 32 -18.43 -6.61 -7.12
CA GLY A 32 -18.45 -5.15 -7.11
C GLY A 32 -17.26 -4.50 -6.39
N VAL A 33 -16.11 -5.17 -6.36
CA VAL A 33 -14.89 -4.63 -5.74
C VAL A 33 -14.31 -3.52 -6.61
N PRO A 34 -14.05 -2.30 -6.08
CA PRO A 34 -13.37 -1.25 -6.82
C PRO A 34 -11.93 -1.60 -7.19
N LYS A 35 -11.47 -1.12 -8.34
CA LYS A 35 -10.07 -1.29 -8.77
C LYS A 35 -9.11 -0.58 -7.81
N SER A 36 -7.96 -1.21 -7.53
CA SER A 36 -6.87 -0.60 -6.77
C SER A 36 -6.34 0.64 -7.51
N LYS A 37 -6.15 1.76 -6.79
CA LYS A 37 -5.39 2.93 -7.32
C LYS A 37 -3.90 2.66 -7.45
N LEU A 38 -3.35 1.74 -6.67
CA LEU A 38 -2.00 1.25 -6.89
C LEU A 38 -2.03 0.29 -8.08
N VAL A 39 -1.48 0.75 -9.21
CA VAL A 39 -1.40 0.00 -10.47
C VAL A 39 0.04 -0.44 -10.74
N GLU A 40 1.00 0.46 -10.53
CA GLU A 40 2.42 0.23 -10.76
C GLU A 40 3.11 -0.20 -9.46
N PHE A 41 3.60 -1.44 -9.41
CA PHE A 41 4.34 -1.96 -8.26
C PHE A 41 5.85 -1.82 -8.40
N GLU A 42 6.33 -1.55 -9.61
CA GLU A 42 7.74 -1.46 -9.94
C GLU A 42 7.98 -0.13 -10.65
N HIS A 43 8.98 0.63 -10.23
CA HIS A 43 9.35 1.93 -10.81
C HIS A 43 10.86 2.02 -10.99
N GLY A 44 11.30 2.65 -12.07
CA GLY A 44 12.72 2.80 -12.40
C GLY A 44 13.31 1.61 -13.16
N THR A 45 14.64 1.57 -13.22
CA THR A 45 15.37 0.63 -14.09
C THR A 45 15.68 -0.66 -13.35
N LYS A 46 15.23 -1.81 -13.86
CA LYS A 46 15.64 -3.10 -13.30
C LYS A 46 17.13 -3.32 -13.54
N GLY A 47 17.87 -3.64 -12.49
CA GLY A 47 19.31 -3.84 -12.58
C GLY A 47 19.87 -4.52 -11.34
N LYS A 48 21.17 -4.84 -11.39
CA LYS A 48 21.92 -5.31 -10.23
C LYS A 48 22.48 -4.09 -9.50
N TYR A 49 21.96 -3.85 -8.29
CA TYR A 49 22.39 -2.76 -7.42
C TYR A 49 23.10 -3.31 -6.18
N GLU A 50 24.07 -2.54 -5.68
CA GLU A 50 24.89 -2.91 -4.52
C GLU A 50 24.14 -2.80 -3.19
N SER A 51 23.13 -1.93 -3.10
CA SER A 51 22.39 -1.68 -1.86
C SER A 51 20.89 -1.85 -2.06
N SER A 52 20.22 -2.37 -1.04
CA SER A 52 18.77 -2.52 -0.97
C SER A 52 18.27 -1.94 0.35
N VAL A 53 17.45 -0.89 0.27
CA VAL A 53 16.83 -0.25 1.42
C VAL A 53 15.38 -0.70 1.49
N TYR A 54 14.94 -1.13 2.67
CA TYR A 54 13.57 -1.59 2.91
C TYR A 54 12.85 -0.73 3.94
N LEU A 55 11.58 -0.49 3.67
CA LEU A 55 10.63 0.02 4.64
C LEU A 55 9.87 -1.15 5.27
N VAL A 56 10.05 -1.35 6.57
CA VAL A 56 9.52 -2.50 7.31
C VAL A 56 8.50 -2.03 8.34
N SER A 57 7.36 -2.73 8.45
CA SER A 57 6.32 -2.41 9.43
C SER A 57 6.74 -2.81 10.84
N LYS A 58 6.47 -1.98 11.85
CA LYS A 58 6.66 -2.35 13.28
C LYS A 58 5.41 -2.97 13.92
N THR A 59 4.26 -2.89 13.26
CA THR A 59 2.98 -3.36 13.81
C THR A 59 2.16 -4.10 12.76
N ASP A 60 1.29 -4.98 13.22
CA ASP A 60 0.25 -5.57 12.38
C ASP A 60 -0.78 -4.51 11.97
N VAL A 61 -1.00 -4.35 10.67
CA VAL A 61 -1.84 -3.26 10.15
C VAL A 61 -2.44 -3.60 8.79
N GLN A 62 -3.59 -3.01 8.50
CA GLN A 62 -4.10 -2.92 7.13
C GLN A 62 -3.74 -1.57 6.50
N ILE A 63 -3.16 -1.62 5.30
CA ILE A 63 -2.75 -0.43 4.54
C ILE A 63 -3.60 -0.36 3.28
N ARG A 64 -4.35 0.73 3.10
CA ARG A 64 -5.19 0.91 1.92
C ARG A 64 -4.35 1.15 0.68
N HIS A 65 -4.88 0.75 -0.47
CA HIS A 65 -4.26 1.04 -1.77
C HIS A 65 -3.97 2.53 -1.99
N ASN A 66 -4.85 3.44 -1.54
CA ASN A 66 -4.62 4.90 -1.61
C ASN A 66 -3.35 5.33 -0.88
N SER A 67 -3.10 4.74 0.28
CA SER A 67 -1.94 5.05 1.12
C SER A 67 -0.65 4.47 0.52
N LEU A 68 -0.72 3.26 -0.06
CA LEU A 68 0.40 2.67 -0.79
C LEU A 68 0.77 3.49 -2.03
N GLU A 69 -0.20 3.91 -2.82
CA GLU A 69 0.04 4.76 -3.99
C GLU A 69 0.62 6.12 -3.59
N SER A 70 0.09 6.74 -2.53
CA SER A 70 0.64 7.99 -1.98
C SER A 70 2.09 7.82 -1.50
N ALA A 71 2.41 6.69 -0.87
CA ALA A 71 3.77 6.37 -0.43
C ALA A 71 4.72 6.16 -1.62
N ARG A 72 4.24 5.50 -2.69
CA ARG A 72 4.97 5.32 -3.94
C ARG A 72 5.33 6.66 -4.57
N VAL A 73 4.33 7.49 -4.83
CA VAL A 73 4.50 8.81 -5.46
C VAL A 73 5.42 9.70 -4.62
N ALA A 74 5.30 9.68 -3.29
CA ALA A 74 6.16 10.47 -2.42
C ALA A 74 7.63 10.04 -2.49
N ALA A 75 7.92 8.73 -2.51
CA ALA A 75 9.29 8.22 -2.65
C ALA A 75 9.86 8.52 -4.04
N VAL A 76 9.09 8.21 -5.09
CA VAL A 76 9.50 8.41 -6.49
C VAL A 76 9.76 9.89 -6.77
N SER A 77 8.81 10.77 -6.43
CA SER A 77 8.95 12.21 -6.66
C SER A 77 10.15 12.80 -5.91
N TYR A 78 10.45 12.30 -4.71
CA TYR A 78 11.63 12.74 -3.97
C TYR A 78 12.93 12.27 -4.64
N LEU A 79 12.98 11.02 -5.10
CA LEU A 79 14.16 10.49 -5.78
C LEU A 79 14.41 11.21 -7.10
N GLU A 80 13.39 11.33 -7.95
CA GLU A 80 13.52 11.97 -9.28
C GLU A 80 14.00 13.43 -9.19
N ARG A 81 13.60 14.18 -8.16
CA ARG A 81 14.04 15.57 -7.96
C ARG A 81 15.48 15.71 -7.48
N ASN A 82 15.96 14.74 -6.69
CA ASN A 82 17.27 14.82 -6.03
C ASN A 82 18.31 13.87 -6.65
N MET A 83 17.92 13.13 -7.69
CA MET A 83 18.80 12.23 -8.42
C MET A 83 19.85 13.03 -9.19
N LEU A 84 21.10 12.55 -9.19
CA LEU A 84 22.10 12.99 -10.15
C LEU A 84 21.68 12.52 -11.56
N LYS A 85 21.88 13.37 -12.57
CA LYS A 85 21.61 13.02 -13.97
C LYS A 85 22.36 11.73 -14.32
N GLY A 86 21.64 10.70 -14.77
CA GLY A 86 22.21 9.41 -15.20
C GLY A 86 22.30 8.32 -14.11
N ALA A 87 22.05 8.64 -12.84
CA ALA A 87 21.92 7.60 -11.83
C ALA A 87 20.57 6.88 -12.00
N ALA A 88 20.56 5.56 -11.81
CA ALA A 88 19.36 4.73 -11.86
C ALA A 88 19.02 4.14 -10.49
N PHE A 89 17.73 3.98 -10.21
CA PHE A 89 17.23 3.26 -9.04
C PHE A 89 16.13 2.29 -9.48
N PHE A 90 15.88 1.28 -8.65
CA PHE A 90 14.74 0.40 -8.79
C PHE A 90 13.92 0.42 -7.51
N MET A 91 12.66 0.79 -7.61
CA MET A 91 11.71 0.76 -6.49
C MET A 91 10.67 -0.33 -6.72
N LYS A 92 10.35 -1.08 -5.67
CA LYS A 92 9.31 -2.10 -5.67
C LYS A 92 8.41 -2.01 -4.43
N ILE A 93 7.11 -1.95 -4.64
CA ILE A 93 6.13 -2.22 -3.59
C ILE A 93 5.95 -3.73 -3.52
N ARG A 94 6.28 -4.32 -2.37
CA ARG A 94 6.23 -5.77 -2.13
C ARG A 94 4.86 -6.25 -1.67
N VAL A 95 4.04 -5.36 -1.14
CA VAL A 95 2.73 -5.68 -0.55
C VAL A 95 1.59 -5.41 -1.53
N TYR A 96 0.74 -6.42 -1.73
CA TYR A 96 -0.41 -6.34 -2.64
C TYR A 96 -1.73 -6.17 -1.87
N PRO A 97 -2.61 -5.25 -2.29
CA PRO A 97 -3.87 -5.02 -1.62
C PRO A 97 -4.94 -6.05 -2.04
N HIS A 98 -4.95 -7.19 -1.35
CA HIS A 98 -5.91 -8.28 -1.61
C HIS A 98 -7.19 -8.20 -0.77
N HIS A 99 -7.13 -7.60 0.42
CA HIS A 99 -8.25 -7.58 1.34
C HIS A 99 -9.28 -6.53 0.93
N VAL A 100 -10.54 -6.95 0.78
CA VAL A 100 -11.64 -6.07 0.41
C VAL A 100 -12.25 -5.43 1.65
N ILE A 101 -12.22 -4.10 1.69
CA ILE A 101 -12.86 -3.27 2.71
C ILE A 101 -14.33 -3.09 2.34
N ARG A 102 -15.21 -3.21 3.35
CA ARG A 102 -16.65 -3.02 3.21
C ARG A 102 -17.15 -1.85 4.03
N GLU A 103 -18.23 -1.25 3.58
CA GLU A 103 -18.92 -0.17 4.28
C GLU A 103 -20.43 -0.33 4.19
N ASN A 104 -21.12 -0.19 5.33
CA ASN A 104 -22.56 0.01 5.35
C ASN A 104 -22.82 1.52 5.27
N ALA A 105 -23.13 2.01 4.07
CA ALA A 105 -23.38 3.42 3.84
C ALA A 105 -24.76 3.79 4.40
N LEU A 106 -24.77 4.64 5.43
CA LEU A 106 -26.01 5.19 5.98
C LEU A 106 -26.39 6.45 5.19
N ALA A 107 -27.68 6.65 4.96
CA ALA A 107 -28.20 7.90 4.42
C ALA A 107 -27.99 8.99 5.47
N THR A 108 -27.44 10.12 5.05
CA THR A 108 -27.20 11.28 5.92
C THR A 108 -28.09 12.43 5.46
N GLY A 109 -28.77 13.09 6.40
CA GLY A 109 -29.67 14.22 6.12
C GLY A 109 -30.94 14.17 6.96
N ALA A 110 -31.73 15.24 6.91
CA ALA A 110 -33.04 15.28 7.58
C ALA A 110 -34.00 14.26 6.94
N GLY A 111 -34.67 13.45 7.77
CA GLY A 111 -35.61 12.42 7.30
C GLY A 111 -34.96 11.15 6.73
N ALA A 112 -33.64 10.97 6.88
CA ALA A 112 -32.94 9.76 6.43
C ALA A 112 -33.44 8.48 7.13
N ASP A 113 -33.90 8.61 8.38
CA ASP A 113 -34.51 7.56 9.18
C ASP A 113 -35.76 6.95 8.51
N ARG A 114 -36.51 7.74 7.72
CA ARG A 114 -37.70 7.27 7.02
C ARG A 114 -37.38 6.30 5.87
N PHE A 115 -36.21 6.44 5.27
CA PHE A 115 -35.78 5.66 4.11
C PHE A 115 -34.73 4.60 4.45
N GLN A 116 -34.16 4.66 5.64
CA GLN A 116 -33.05 3.80 6.03
C GLN A 116 -33.43 2.84 7.16
N GLN A 117 -33.19 1.55 6.96
CA GLN A 117 -33.47 0.50 7.95
C GLN A 117 -32.43 0.41 9.09
N GLY A 118 -31.60 1.45 9.29
CA GLY A 118 -30.54 1.49 10.28
C GLY A 118 -29.54 0.34 10.13
N MET A 119 -29.50 -0.56 11.14
CA MET A 119 -28.57 -1.69 11.23
C MET A 119 -29.15 -3.02 10.72
N ARG A 120 -30.41 -3.05 10.28
CA ARG A 120 -30.98 -4.24 9.64
C ARG A 120 -30.20 -4.52 8.35
N ALA A 121 -29.77 -5.77 8.15
CA ALA A 121 -28.97 -6.20 7.00
C ALA A 121 -27.69 -5.36 6.77
N SER A 122 -26.98 -5.00 7.85
CA SER A 122 -25.80 -4.12 7.82
C SER A 122 -24.54 -4.69 7.16
N PHE A 123 -24.64 -5.77 6.37
CA PHE A 123 -23.50 -6.29 5.64
C PHE A 123 -23.08 -5.30 4.55
N GLY A 124 -21.93 -4.65 4.77
CA GLY A 124 -21.48 -3.57 3.91
C GLY A 124 -21.13 -3.99 2.48
N LYS A 125 -21.22 -3.04 1.56
CA LYS A 125 -20.78 -3.19 0.17
C LYS A 125 -19.26 -2.95 0.08
N PRO A 126 -18.54 -3.61 -0.85
CA PRO A 126 -17.12 -3.32 -1.11
C PRO A 126 -16.89 -1.85 -1.49
N VAL A 127 -15.97 -1.18 -0.80
CA VAL A 127 -15.61 0.24 -1.05
C VAL A 127 -14.14 0.43 -1.44
N GLY A 128 -13.29 -0.57 -1.22
CA GLY A 128 -11.90 -0.50 -1.62
C GLY A 128 -11.11 -1.71 -1.19
N VAL A 129 -9.79 -1.66 -1.42
CA VAL A 129 -8.87 -2.74 -1.08
C VAL A 129 -7.73 -2.28 -0.17
N ALA A 130 -7.21 -3.20 0.64
CA ALA A 130 -6.09 -3.00 1.53
C ALA A 130 -5.12 -4.19 1.50
N ALA A 131 -3.84 -3.90 1.75
CA ALA A 131 -2.83 -4.88 2.02
C ALA A 131 -2.82 -5.17 3.52
N ARG A 132 -2.84 -6.44 3.88
CA ARG A 132 -2.60 -6.88 5.25
C ARG A 132 -1.09 -7.02 5.42
N VAL A 133 -0.54 -6.29 6.38
CA VAL A 133 0.89 -6.26 6.66
C VAL A 133 1.11 -6.71 8.09
N HIS A 134 2.01 -7.65 8.27
CA HIS A 134 2.42 -8.15 9.57
C HIS A 134 3.60 -7.37 10.14
N LYS A 135 3.77 -7.44 11.45
CA LYS A 135 4.97 -6.94 12.11
C LYS A 135 6.22 -7.54 11.45
N ASP A 136 7.23 -6.70 11.25
CA ASP A 136 8.52 -7.01 10.61
C ASP A 136 8.47 -7.42 9.13
N GLN A 137 7.32 -7.25 8.47
CA GLN A 137 7.19 -7.45 7.03
C GLN A 137 7.77 -6.27 6.23
N LYS A 138 8.61 -6.59 5.22
CA LYS A 138 9.14 -5.64 4.22
C LYS A 138 8.03 -5.19 3.27
N MET A 139 7.73 -3.89 3.23
CA MET A 139 6.63 -3.32 2.43
C MET A 139 7.10 -2.68 1.13
N ILE A 140 8.13 -1.85 1.22
CA ILE A 140 8.69 -1.11 0.09
C ILE A 140 10.18 -1.40 0.05
N GLU A 141 10.71 -1.60 -1.14
CA GLU A 141 12.12 -1.81 -1.43
C GLU A 141 12.58 -0.74 -2.42
N ILE A 142 13.75 -0.18 -2.18
CA ILE A 142 14.46 0.67 -3.14
C ILE A 142 15.89 0.15 -3.23
N GLN A 143 16.29 -0.20 -4.45
CA GLN A 143 17.63 -0.63 -4.79
C GLN A 143 18.36 0.52 -5.49
N SER A 144 19.60 0.78 -5.06
CA SER A 144 20.41 1.88 -5.57
C SER A 144 21.91 1.58 -5.41
N PRO A 145 22.79 2.34 -6.09
CA PRO A 145 24.21 2.37 -5.79
C PRO A 145 24.48 2.83 -4.34
N LYS A 146 25.62 2.43 -3.75
CA LYS A 146 25.96 2.80 -2.35
C LYS A 146 26.02 4.31 -2.11
N SER A 147 26.45 5.08 -3.10
CA SER A 147 26.52 6.55 -3.03
C SER A 147 25.16 7.21 -2.76
N MET A 148 24.05 6.55 -3.11
CA MET A 148 22.70 7.12 -3.03
C MET A 148 21.94 6.73 -1.74
N ILE A 149 22.52 5.90 -0.87
CA ILE A 149 21.87 5.46 0.37
C ILE A 149 21.29 6.62 1.22
N PRO A 150 21.98 7.77 1.40
CA PRO A 150 21.42 8.90 2.16
C PRO A 150 20.15 9.48 1.53
N LEU A 151 20.09 9.57 0.20
CA LEU A 151 18.92 10.05 -0.55
C LEU A 151 17.78 9.04 -0.45
N VAL A 152 18.07 7.75 -0.60
CA VAL A 152 17.05 6.69 -0.46
C VAL A 152 16.47 6.65 0.95
N LYS A 153 17.29 6.84 2.00
CA LYS A 153 16.80 6.95 3.38
C LYS A 153 15.80 8.10 3.54
N LYS A 154 16.08 9.27 2.95
CA LYS A 154 15.16 10.41 2.96
C LYS A 154 13.87 10.13 2.17
N ALA A 155 13.96 9.46 1.01
CA ALA A 155 12.81 9.03 0.23
C ALA A 155 11.90 8.07 1.04
N MET A 156 12.51 7.10 1.72
CA MET A 156 11.79 6.16 2.60
C MET A 156 11.13 6.86 3.79
N MET A 157 11.74 7.92 4.33
CA MET A 157 11.09 8.74 5.35
C MET A 157 9.85 9.46 4.81
N GLN A 158 9.90 9.99 3.59
CA GLN A 158 8.72 10.59 2.96
C GLN A 158 7.59 9.58 2.75
N ALA A 159 7.92 8.37 2.28
CA ALA A 159 6.96 7.28 2.15
C ALA A 159 6.36 6.87 3.50
N LYS A 160 7.18 6.78 4.56
CA LYS A 160 6.74 6.43 5.92
C LYS A 160 5.60 7.35 6.41
N TYR A 161 5.65 8.65 6.14
CA TYR A 161 4.60 9.59 6.56
C TYR A 161 3.25 9.36 5.87
N LYS A 162 3.21 8.63 4.75
CA LYS A 162 1.97 8.30 4.03
C LYS A 162 1.32 7.02 4.53
N LEU A 163 1.98 6.25 5.39
CA LEU A 163 1.52 4.95 5.87
C LEU A 163 0.88 5.07 7.27
N PRO A 164 -0.12 4.23 7.59
CA PRO A 164 -0.81 4.27 8.88
C PRO A 164 -0.02 3.60 10.02
N THR A 165 1.24 3.19 9.79
CA THR A 165 2.05 2.45 10.75
C THR A 165 3.42 3.07 10.95
N THR A 166 3.95 2.91 12.16
CA THR A 166 5.36 3.18 12.44
C THR A 166 6.22 2.18 11.69
N CYS A 167 7.16 2.70 10.89
CA CYS A 167 8.07 1.88 10.10
C CYS A 167 9.51 1.97 10.62
N ARG A 168 10.30 0.93 10.37
CA ARG A 168 11.77 0.95 10.45
C ARG A 168 12.37 0.91 9.05
N ILE A 169 13.51 1.58 8.87
CA ILE A 169 14.27 1.54 7.62
C ILE A 169 15.42 0.56 7.84
N LEU A 170 15.48 -0.48 7.01
CA LEU A 170 16.54 -1.48 7.01
C LEU A 170 17.41 -1.26 5.76
N VAL A 171 18.73 -1.24 5.92
CA VAL A 171 19.67 -1.19 4.79
C VAL A 171 20.36 -2.54 4.72
N GLU A 172 20.26 -3.20 3.58
CA GLU A 172 21.01 -4.41 3.27
C GLU A 172 22.01 -4.06 2.17
N GLU A 173 23.30 -4.21 2.46
CA GLU A 173 24.34 -4.16 1.44
C GLU A 173 24.48 -5.56 0.85
N LYS A 174 24.34 -5.68 -0.47
CA LYS A 174 24.68 -6.90 -1.17
C LYS A 174 26.19 -6.90 -1.38
N SER A 175 26.92 -7.46 -0.42
CA SER A 175 28.36 -7.72 -0.56
C SER A 175 28.56 -8.85 -1.58
N GLY A 176 28.65 -8.49 -2.86
CA GLY A 176 29.11 -9.39 -3.91
C GLY A 176 28.17 -10.56 -4.23
N ALA A 177 27.92 -10.74 -5.53
CA ALA A 177 27.97 -12.09 -6.05
C ALA A 177 29.40 -12.61 -5.79
N GLY A 178 29.62 -13.21 -4.63
CA GLY A 178 30.77 -14.07 -4.40
C GLY A 178 30.53 -15.39 -5.13
N ALA A 179 31.37 -15.65 -6.13
CA ALA A 179 31.73 -16.93 -6.72
C ALA A 179 30.89 -18.16 -6.28
N VAL A 180 30.08 -18.70 -7.19
CA VAL A 180 30.36 -19.90 -8.00
C VAL A 180 29.61 -19.76 -9.33
#